data_AF-A0A9E3MKN7-F1
#
_entry.id   AF-A0A9E3MKN7-F1
#
_cell.length_a   1.000
_cell.length_b   1.000
_cell.length_c   1.000
_cell.angle_alpha   90.00
_cell.angle_beta   90.00
_cell.angle_gamma   90.00
#
_symmetry.space_group_name_H-M   'P 1'
#
loop_
_entity.id
_entity.type
_entity.pdbx_description
1 polymer ?
#
loop_
_entity_poly.entity_id
_entity_poly.type
_entity_poly.pdbx_seq_one_letter_code
_entity_poly.pdbx_strand_id
1 'polypeptide(L)'
;MARFAKLAAFAAGLALAAAGAQAQAATWLVTYTASSGAPASANLTVEVADLLNAVGGHDVLGITGDVDGDAITGVITNPVQPFQWWTSDGLFIVDNVLYPTAPSISNAGLFFAGASGNEYNLFSDSASTYELYRAQSGVGYLANSIGAVALVQAPRGPEVESLRGPGAVPEPASWALMILGFGAVGAALRSRRVTLPA
;
A
#
# COMPACT_ATOMS: atom_id res chain seq x y z
N MET A 1 -52.89 -11.88 -21.21
CA MET A 1 -52.01 -11.73 -20.02
C MET A 1 -50.61 -12.29 -20.29
N ALA A 2 -49.85 -11.71 -21.23
CA ALA A 2 -48.56 -12.28 -21.68
C ALA A 2 -47.48 -11.22 -21.99
N ARG A 3 -47.59 -10.01 -21.43
CA ARG A 3 -46.70 -8.87 -21.76
C ARG A 3 -45.83 -8.37 -20.59
N PHE A 4 -45.95 -8.95 -19.39
CA PHE A 4 -45.20 -8.48 -18.21
C PHE A 4 -43.98 -9.33 -17.83
N ALA A 5 -43.75 -10.49 -18.49
CA ALA A 5 -42.65 -11.39 -18.13
C ALA A 5 -41.28 -10.99 -18.72
N LYS A 6 -41.19 -9.98 -19.60
CA LYS A 6 -39.93 -9.62 -20.29
C LYS A 6 -39.15 -8.46 -19.66
N LEU A 7 -39.70 -7.79 -18.65
CA LEU A 7 -39.02 -6.69 -17.95
C LEU A 7 -38.20 -7.14 -16.74
N ALA A 8 -38.42 -8.35 -16.22
CA ALA A 8 -37.66 -8.89 -15.08
C ALA A 8 -36.28 -9.44 -15.47
N ALA A 9 -36.02 -9.68 -16.75
CA ALA A 9 -34.76 -10.29 -17.21
C ALA A 9 -33.62 -9.29 -17.46
N PHE A 10 -33.89 -7.97 -17.44
CA PHE A 10 -32.86 -6.94 -17.69
C PHE A 10 -32.26 -6.36 -16.39
N ALA A 11 -32.91 -6.56 -15.24
CA ALA A 11 -32.44 -6.05 -13.95
C ALA A 11 -31.46 -6.99 -13.22
N ALA A 12 -31.38 -8.26 -13.63
CA ALA A 12 -30.49 -9.25 -13.00
C ALA A 12 -29.05 -9.23 -13.54
N GLY A 13 -28.78 -8.53 -14.64
CA GLY A 13 -27.45 -8.47 -15.27
C GLY A 13 -26.51 -7.38 -14.73
N LEU A 14 -27.01 -6.44 -13.92
CA LEU A 14 -26.22 -5.29 -13.46
C LEU A 14 -25.68 -5.43 -12.03
N ALA A 15 -25.98 -6.54 -11.34
CA ALA A 15 -25.62 -6.74 -9.93
C ALA A 15 -24.31 -7.53 -9.72
N LEU A 16 -23.59 -7.92 -10.79
CA LEU A 16 -22.41 -8.78 -10.71
C LEU A 16 -21.10 -8.11 -11.14
N ALA A 17 -21.01 -6.78 -11.03
CA ALA A 17 -19.78 -6.02 -11.33
C ALA A 17 -19.26 -5.18 -10.15
N ALA A 18 -19.76 -5.42 -8.94
CA ALA A 18 -19.04 -5.04 -7.73
C ALA A 18 -18.04 -6.17 -7.39
N ALA A 19 -17.13 -6.46 -8.32
CA ALA A 19 -15.91 -7.15 -7.96
C ALA A 19 -15.23 -6.26 -6.92
N GLY A 20 -15.21 -6.71 -5.66
CA GLY A 20 -14.57 -5.97 -4.59
C GLY A 20 -13.17 -5.61 -5.03
N ALA A 21 -12.90 -4.31 -5.20
CA ALA A 21 -11.54 -3.84 -5.27
C ALA A 21 -10.89 -4.35 -3.98
N GLN A 22 -10.05 -5.37 -4.09
CA GLN A 22 -9.22 -5.77 -2.95
C GLN A 22 -8.47 -4.51 -2.55
N ALA A 23 -8.54 -4.12 -1.28
CA ALA A 23 -7.59 -3.15 -0.74
C ALA A 23 -6.19 -3.73 -1.02
N GLN A 24 -5.49 -3.13 -1.98
CA GLN A 24 -4.19 -3.55 -2.45
C GLN A 24 -3.11 -2.85 -1.64
N ALA A 25 -2.72 -3.45 -0.51
CA ALA A 25 -1.65 -2.96 0.35
C ALA A 25 -0.47 -2.37 -0.45
N ALA A 26 -0.04 -1.16 -0.10
CA ALA A 26 1.11 -0.52 -0.72
C ALA A 26 2.42 -1.04 -0.10
N THR A 27 3.47 -1.13 -0.91
CA THR A 27 4.82 -1.52 -0.44
C THR A 27 5.76 -0.33 -0.44
N TRP A 28 6.50 -0.15 0.66
CA TRP A 28 7.44 0.94 0.88
C TRP A 28 8.81 0.35 1.22
N LEU A 29 9.85 0.83 0.55
CA LEU A 29 11.24 0.48 0.82
C LEU A 29 11.80 1.52 1.77
N VAL A 30 12.30 1.07 2.92
CA VAL A 30 12.92 1.89 3.96
C VAL A 30 14.39 1.49 4.05
N THR A 31 15.30 2.43 3.85
CA THR A 31 16.71 2.23 4.12
C THR A 31 17.15 3.16 5.23
N TYR A 32 17.54 2.59 6.37
CA TYR A 32 18.14 3.30 7.47
C TYR A 32 19.67 3.22 7.38
N THR A 33 20.34 4.36 7.60
CA THR A 33 21.80 4.43 7.69
C THR A 33 22.19 5.23 8.92
N ALA A 34 22.88 4.57 9.85
CA ALA A 34 23.39 5.22 11.05
C ALA A 34 24.52 6.20 10.71
N SER A 35 24.50 7.37 11.34
CA SER A 35 25.64 8.27 11.44
C SER A 35 26.50 7.96 12.67
N SER A 36 25.93 7.27 13.67
CA SER A 36 26.61 6.86 14.90
C SER A 36 25.90 5.70 15.60
N GLY A 37 26.62 4.93 16.42
CA GLY A 37 26.07 3.85 17.23
C GLY A 37 25.90 2.52 16.48
N ALA A 38 25.07 1.65 17.04
CA ALA A 38 24.67 0.38 16.43
C ALA A 38 23.20 0.07 16.78
N PRO A 39 22.39 -0.48 15.86
CA PRO A 39 22.76 -1.04 14.55
C PRO A 39 23.22 -0.01 13.51
N ALA A 40 24.11 -0.40 12.58
CA ALA A 40 24.66 0.52 11.59
C ALA A 40 23.72 0.75 10.39
N SER A 41 22.87 -0.21 10.08
CA SER A 41 22.01 -0.20 8.90
C SER A 41 20.76 -1.05 9.08
N ALA A 42 19.70 -0.69 8.35
CA ALA A 42 18.53 -1.55 8.17
C ALA A 42 17.95 -1.37 6.77
N ASN A 43 17.54 -2.47 6.14
CA ASN A 43 16.88 -2.47 4.85
C ASN A 43 15.52 -3.14 5.01
N LEU A 44 14.44 -2.37 4.96
CA LEU A 44 13.09 -2.85 5.22
C LEU A 44 12.23 -2.77 3.95
N THR A 45 11.47 -3.82 3.71
CA THR A 45 10.30 -3.79 2.82
C THR A 45 9.06 -3.81 3.71
N VAL A 46 8.31 -2.71 3.70
CA VAL A 46 7.16 -2.47 4.57
C VAL A 46 5.88 -2.52 3.75
N GLU A 47 4.97 -3.40 4.14
CA GLU A 47 3.61 -3.45 3.61
C GLU A 47 2.71 -2.58 4.48
N VAL A 48 1.92 -1.70 3.86
CA VAL A 48 1.03 -0.78 4.56
C VAL A 48 -0.39 -0.82 4.01
N ALA A 49 -1.36 -0.43 4.83
CA ALA A 49 -2.74 -0.24 4.41
C ALA A 49 -2.88 0.93 3.42
N ASP A 50 -3.85 0.83 2.51
CA ASP A 50 -3.99 1.83 1.42
C ASP A 50 -4.66 3.12 1.85
N LEU A 51 -5.50 3.01 2.86
CA LEU A 51 -6.25 4.13 3.40
C LEU A 51 -5.45 4.75 4.52
N LEU A 52 -5.44 6.09 4.56
CA LEU A 52 -4.96 6.81 5.72
C LEU A 52 -5.87 6.50 6.91
N ASN A 53 -5.26 6.21 8.04
CA ASN A 53 -5.93 6.00 9.31
C ASN A 53 -6.34 7.35 9.94
N ALA A 54 -6.89 7.29 11.15
CA ALA A 54 -7.35 8.47 11.89
C ALA A 54 -6.25 9.49 12.23
N VAL A 55 -4.96 9.09 12.18
CA VAL A 55 -3.82 9.97 12.44
C VAL A 55 -3.15 10.47 11.15
N GLY A 56 -3.73 10.17 9.98
CA GLY A 56 -3.24 10.65 8.69
C GLY A 56 -2.02 9.90 8.15
N GLY A 57 -1.73 8.70 8.67
CA GLY A 57 -0.69 7.80 8.17
C GLY A 57 -1.26 6.46 7.70
N HIS A 58 -0.40 5.60 7.16
CA HIS A 58 -0.73 4.24 6.75
C HIS A 58 -0.35 3.25 7.85
N ASP A 59 -1.28 2.36 8.19
CA ASP A 59 -1.02 1.28 9.15
C ASP A 59 -0.09 0.25 8.55
N VAL A 60 1.00 -0.08 9.23
CA VAL A 60 1.92 -1.14 8.80
C VAL A 60 1.29 -2.51 9.03
N LEU A 61 1.25 -3.31 7.97
CA LEU A 61 0.69 -4.66 7.93
C LEU A 61 1.77 -5.74 8.01
N GLY A 62 2.98 -5.44 7.50
CA GLY A 62 4.08 -6.39 7.45
C GLY A 62 5.42 -5.70 7.25
N ILE A 63 6.48 -6.30 7.78
CA ILE A 63 7.87 -5.85 7.60
C ILE A 63 8.73 -7.07 7.29
N THR A 64 9.56 -6.97 6.26
CA THR A 64 10.59 -7.94 5.89
C THR A 64 11.91 -7.22 5.61
N GLY A 65 13.03 -7.95 5.55
CA GLY A 65 14.36 -7.40 5.30
C GLY A 65 15.38 -7.80 6.36
N ASP A 66 16.32 -6.92 6.70
CA ASP A 66 17.35 -7.18 7.70
C ASP A 66 17.83 -5.91 8.44
N VAL A 67 18.41 -6.12 9.62
CA VAL A 67 19.13 -5.11 10.41
C VAL A 67 20.54 -5.62 10.70
N ASP A 68 21.55 -4.99 10.10
CA ASP A 68 22.95 -5.47 10.14
C ASP A 68 23.09 -6.99 9.84
N GLY A 69 22.30 -7.49 8.88
CA GLY A 69 22.26 -8.92 8.53
C GLY A 69 21.41 -9.81 9.45
N ASP A 70 20.80 -9.28 10.52
CA ASP A 70 19.79 -10.01 11.27
C ASP A 70 18.44 -9.96 10.52
N ALA A 71 18.03 -11.11 9.98
CA ALA A 71 16.84 -11.19 9.14
C ALA A 71 15.57 -10.90 9.93
N ILE A 72 14.69 -10.06 9.40
CA ILE A 72 13.42 -9.70 10.03
C ILE A 72 12.43 -10.85 9.91
N THR A 73 11.86 -11.26 11.04
CA THR A 73 10.87 -12.34 11.11
C THR A 73 9.43 -11.84 11.05
N GLY A 74 9.20 -10.54 11.28
CA GLY A 74 7.91 -9.91 11.10
C GLY A 74 7.71 -8.66 11.96
N VAL A 75 6.60 -7.97 11.70
CA VAL A 75 6.12 -6.85 12.52
C VAL A 75 5.61 -7.36 13.87
N ILE A 76 5.91 -6.65 14.94
CA ILE A 76 5.29 -6.89 16.25
C ILE A 76 4.04 -6.01 16.32
N THR A 77 2.87 -6.66 16.43
CA THR A 77 1.57 -5.98 16.28
C THR A 77 1.28 -5.02 17.42
N ASN A 78 0.78 -3.83 17.08
CA ASN A 78 0.21 -2.88 18.02
C ASN A 78 -1.28 -3.24 18.27
N PRO A 79 -1.69 -3.64 19.48
CA PRO A 79 -3.05 -4.06 19.77
C PRO A 79 -4.09 -2.93 19.74
N VAL A 80 -3.66 -1.67 19.72
CA VAL A 80 -4.53 -0.48 19.74
C VAL A 80 -4.28 0.45 18.55
N GLN A 81 -3.80 -0.10 17.43
CA GLN A 81 -3.58 0.64 16.19
C GLN A 81 -4.85 1.43 15.78
N PRO A 82 -4.74 2.70 15.36
CA PRO A 82 -3.52 3.45 15.04
C PRO A 82 -2.91 4.24 16.22
N PHE A 83 -3.34 4.02 17.46
CA PHE A 83 -2.85 4.78 18.62
C PHE A 83 -1.60 4.14 19.20
N GLN A 84 -0.77 4.95 19.86
CA GLN A 84 0.44 4.48 20.52
C GLN A 84 0.15 3.48 21.65
N TRP A 85 1.02 2.48 21.78
CA TRP A 85 0.99 1.43 22.79
C TRP A 85 2.37 1.23 23.40
N TRP A 86 2.41 0.90 24.68
CA TRP A 86 3.64 0.52 25.36
C TRP A 86 3.81 -0.98 25.32
N THR A 87 4.99 -1.46 24.95
CA THR A 87 5.33 -2.88 25.02
C THR A 87 5.18 -3.39 26.46
N SER A 88 4.87 -4.68 26.64
CA SER A 88 4.58 -5.24 27.96
C SER A 88 5.76 -5.17 28.95
N ASP A 89 6.97 -5.11 28.42
CA ASP A 89 8.20 -4.90 29.19
C ASP A 89 8.53 -3.41 29.45
N GLY A 90 7.72 -2.49 28.89
CA GLY A 90 7.86 -1.05 29.07
C GLY A 90 9.05 -0.43 28.35
N LEU A 91 9.72 -1.17 27.46
CA LEU A 91 10.87 -0.64 26.74
C LEU A 91 10.41 0.34 25.67
N PHE A 92 9.51 -0.07 24.77
CA PHE A 92 9.15 0.74 23.62
C PHE A 92 7.73 1.30 23.71
N ILE A 93 7.58 2.52 23.21
CA ILE A 93 6.30 3.04 22.70
C ILE A 93 6.28 2.69 21.22
N VAL A 94 5.15 2.25 20.67
CA VAL A 94 5.01 1.86 19.27
C VAL A 94 3.64 2.26 18.74
N ASP A 95 3.53 2.62 17.46
CA ASP A 95 2.23 2.77 16.79
C ASP A 95 2.14 2.03 15.46
N ASN A 96 3.29 1.71 14.84
CA ASN A 96 3.42 1.08 13.53
C ASN A 96 2.73 1.86 12.41
N VAL A 97 2.99 3.18 12.34
CA VAL A 97 2.43 4.08 11.33
C VAL A 97 3.53 4.71 10.45
N LEU A 98 3.31 4.66 9.12
CA LEU A 98 4.12 5.36 8.12
C LEU A 98 3.38 6.59 7.56
N TYR A 99 4.09 7.70 7.35
CA TYR A 99 3.52 8.92 6.81
C TYR A 99 4.02 9.20 5.38
N PRO A 100 3.15 9.73 4.50
CA PRO A 100 3.54 10.12 3.14
C PRO A 100 4.38 11.41 3.08
N THR A 101 4.50 12.11 4.20
CA THR A 101 5.30 13.33 4.34
C THR A 101 6.23 13.20 5.53
N ALA A 102 7.33 13.94 5.54
CA ALA A 102 8.25 13.94 6.67
C ALA A 102 7.58 14.49 7.96
N PRO A 103 7.86 13.90 9.14
CA PRO A 103 8.65 12.69 9.34
C PRO A 103 7.92 11.46 8.79
N SER A 104 8.64 10.63 8.03
CA SER A 104 8.03 9.50 7.31
C SER A 104 7.68 8.31 8.18
N ILE A 105 8.23 8.28 9.39
CA ILE A 105 7.96 7.29 10.43
C ILE A 105 7.46 8.09 11.64
N SER A 106 6.50 7.56 12.37
CA SER A 106 6.04 8.17 13.62
C SER A 106 7.15 8.26 14.67
N ASN A 107 6.92 9.09 15.68
CA ASN A 107 7.79 9.18 16.86
C ASN A 107 7.65 7.97 17.79
N ALA A 108 6.55 7.22 17.71
CA ALA A 108 6.41 5.94 18.41
C ALA A 108 7.13 4.81 17.65
N GLY A 109 7.23 4.89 16.32
CA GLY A 109 8.10 4.03 15.53
C GLY A 109 7.47 2.76 14.97
N LEU A 110 8.32 2.04 14.25
CA LEU A 110 8.07 0.75 13.61
C LEU A 110 8.72 -0.34 14.44
N PHE A 111 7.91 -1.25 14.97
CA PHE A 111 8.35 -2.30 15.86
C PHE A 111 8.34 -3.68 15.21
N PHE A 112 9.47 -4.37 15.21
CA PHE A 112 9.63 -5.64 14.51
C PHE A 112 10.69 -6.54 15.17
N ALA A 113 10.60 -7.83 14.87
CA ALA A 113 11.49 -8.87 15.41
C ALA A 113 12.52 -9.32 14.38
N GLY A 114 13.74 -9.61 14.86
CA GLY A 114 14.82 -10.26 14.10
C GLY A 114 14.97 -11.74 14.44
N ALA A 115 15.61 -12.49 13.54
CA ALA A 115 15.81 -13.94 13.65
C ALA A 115 16.73 -14.34 14.81
N SER A 116 17.60 -13.42 15.25
CA SER A 116 18.44 -13.59 16.45
C SER A 116 17.68 -13.52 17.77
N GLY A 117 16.38 -13.17 17.75
CA GLY A 117 15.57 -12.91 18.93
C GLY A 117 15.65 -11.45 19.42
N ASN A 118 16.36 -10.58 18.70
CA ASN A 118 16.35 -9.15 18.93
C ASN A 118 15.01 -8.54 18.50
N GLU A 119 14.63 -7.48 19.20
CA GLU A 119 13.50 -6.61 18.88
C GLU A 119 14.05 -5.24 18.50
N TYR A 120 13.47 -4.64 17.47
CA TYR A 120 13.92 -3.39 16.90
C TYR A 120 12.79 -2.38 16.86
N ASN A 121 13.07 -1.16 17.27
CA ASN A 121 12.16 -0.02 17.08
C ASN A 121 12.87 1.09 16.31
N LEU A 122 12.39 1.37 15.09
CA LEU A 122 12.84 2.48 14.25
C LEU A 122 11.84 3.63 14.38
N PHE A 123 12.25 4.78 14.90
CA PHE A 123 11.36 5.92 15.09
C PHE A 123 12.00 7.24 14.66
N SER A 124 11.15 8.24 14.43
CA SER A 124 11.56 9.61 14.11
C SER A 124 11.77 10.43 15.39
N ASP A 125 12.94 11.06 15.51
CA ASP A 125 13.16 12.14 16.48
C ASP A 125 12.82 13.52 15.87
N SER A 126 13.10 13.70 14.58
CA SER A 126 12.75 14.90 13.82
C SER A 126 12.50 14.57 12.34
N ALA A 127 12.08 15.56 11.55
CA ALA A 127 11.79 15.37 10.12
C ALA A 127 12.95 14.76 9.31
N SER A 128 14.19 14.85 9.79
CA SER A 128 15.39 14.33 9.12
C SER A 128 16.23 13.37 9.96
N THR A 129 15.86 13.12 11.22
CA THR A 129 16.69 12.33 12.16
C THR A 129 15.87 11.20 12.74
N TYR A 130 16.43 10.00 12.68
CA TYR A 130 15.79 8.77 13.09
C TYR A 130 16.70 7.99 14.04
N GLU A 131 16.10 7.29 14.98
CA GLU A 131 16.83 6.39 15.87
C GLU A 131 16.37 4.95 15.67
N LEU A 132 17.32 4.03 15.72
CA LEU A 132 17.06 2.60 15.68
C LEU A 132 17.55 1.98 16.99
N TYR A 133 16.62 1.47 17.77
CA TYR A 133 16.94 0.76 19.01
C TYR A 133 16.91 -0.73 18.78
N ARG A 134 17.78 -1.42 19.51
CA ARG A 134 17.79 -2.87 19.64
C ARG A 134 17.62 -3.24 21.10
N ALA A 135 16.63 -4.09 21.37
CA ALA A 135 16.42 -4.73 22.65
C ALA A 135 16.29 -6.24 22.46
N GLN A 136 16.20 -6.97 23.56
CA GLN A 136 15.84 -8.38 23.56
C GLN A 136 14.93 -8.66 24.75
N SER A 137 13.81 -9.34 24.49
CA SER A 137 12.82 -9.66 25.52
C SER A 137 13.47 -10.42 26.70
N GLY A 138 13.18 -9.97 27.92
CA GLY A 138 13.77 -10.51 29.14
C GLY A 138 15.22 -10.10 29.42
N VAL A 139 15.88 -9.40 28.49
CA VAL A 139 17.23 -8.83 28.67
C VAL A 139 17.16 -7.31 28.84
N GLY A 140 16.36 -6.64 28.01
CA GLY A 140 16.22 -5.19 28.01
C GLY A 140 16.94 -4.53 26.84
N TYR A 141 17.25 -3.25 27.02
CA TYR A 141 17.96 -2.43 26.04
C TYR A 141 19.39 -2.91 25.81
N LEU A 142 19.76 -3.09 24.54
CA LEU A 142 21.09 -3.55 24.15
C LEU A 142 21.92 -2.45 23.50
N ALA A 143 21.35 -1.73 22.54
CA ALA A 143 22.05 -0.68 21.79
C ALA A 143 21.06 0.25 21.09
N ASN A 144 21.57 1.41 20.66
CA ASN A 144 20.88 2.30 19.74
C ASN A 144 21.86 3.00 18.79
N SER A 145 21.29 3.51 17.70
CA SER A 145 21.98 4.32 16.70
C SER A 145 21.13 5.52 16.31
N ILE A 146 21.79 6.58 15.85
CA ILE A 146 21.16 7.76 15.27
C ILE A 146 21.53 7.79 13.79
N GLY A 147 20.58 8.12 12.92
CA GLY A 147 20.77 8.05 11.48
C GLY A 147 19.71 8.77 10.67
N ALA A 148 19.74 8.50 9.37
CA ALA A 148 18.77 9.00 8.40
C ALA A 148 18.01 7.83 7.78
N VAL A 149 16.79 8.10 7.32
CA VAL A 149 15.96 7.16 6.57
C VAL A 149 15.78 7.70 5.15
N ALA A 150 16.05 6.85 4.17
CA ALA A 150 15.57 7.01 2.80
C ALA A 150 14.33 6.16 2.62
N LEU A 151 13.26 6.77 2.11
CA LEU A 151 11.97 6.12 1.92
C LEU A 151 11.52 6.23 0.47
N VAL A 152 11.21 5.08 -0.12
CA VAL A 152 10.75 4.99 -1.51
C VAL A 152 9.52 4.11 -1.55
N GLN A 153 8.38 4.64 -1.98
CA GLN A 153 7.24 3.80 -2.29
C GLN A 153 7.59 2.92 -3.49
N ALA A 154 7.51 1.61 -3.34
CA ALA A 154 7.79 0.69 -4.43
C ALA A 154 6.74 0.89 -5.55
N PRO A 155 7.13 0.77 -6.84
CA PRO A 155 6.19 0.85 -7.94
C PRO A 155 5.05 -0.15 -7.73
N ARG A 156 3.80 0.35 -7.70
CA ARG A 156 2.60 -0.47 -7.53
C ARG A 156 2.34 -1.30 -8.78
N GLY A 157 3.08 -2.37 -9.03
CA GLY A 157 2.91 -3.20 -10.24
C GLY A 157 2.84 -2.37 -11.53
N PRO A 158 2.21 -2.85 -12.61
CA PRO A 158 1.91 -2.03 -13.78
C PRO A 158 0.70 -1.11 -13.50
N GLU A 159 0.73 -0.32 -12.42
CA GLU A 159 -0.16 0.81 -12.26
C GLU A 159 0.33 1.91 -13.21
N VAL A 160 -0.13 1.79 -14.46
CA VAL A 160 -0.38 2.85 -15.42
C VAL A 160 0.10 4.22 -14.93
N GLU A 161 1.37 4.52 -15.19
CA GLU A 161 1.97 5.86 -15.16
C GLU A 161 1.29 6.81 -16.19
N SER A 162 0.09 6.50 -16.68
CA SER A 162 -0.58 7.21 -17.79
C SER A 162 -1.48 8.38 -17.38
N LEU A 163 -1.60 8.70 -16.08
CA LEU A 163 -2.36 9.87 -15.64
C LEU A 163 -1.50 11.12 -15.37
N ARG A 164 -0.16 11.01 -15.43
CA ARG A 164 0.75 12.18 -15.37
C ARG A 164 1.57 12.42 -16.63
N GLY A 165 1.54 11.51 -17.61
CA GLY A 165 2.04 11.76 -18.96
C GLY A 165 1.02 12.54 -19.81
N PRO A 166 1.45 13.36 -20.79
CA PRO A 166 0.54 14.04 -21.72
C PRO A 166 -0.41 12.99 -22.31
N GLY A 167 -1.72 13.16 -22.10
CA GLY A 167 -2.75 12.14 -22.24
C GLY A 167 -2.46 11.13 -23.33
N ALA A 168 -2.25 9.87 -22.92
CA ALA A 168 -1.93 8.78 -23.83
C ALA A 168 -2.97 8.76 -24.97
N VAL A 169 -2.51 9.08 -26.18
CA VAL A 169 -3.32 8.94 -27.38
C VAL A 169 -3.70 7.46 -27.47
N PRO A 170 -4.99 7.12 -27.66
CA PRO A 170 -5.40 5.73 -27.76
C PRO A 170 -4.57 5.03 -28.83
N GLU A 171 -4.10 3.81 -28.53
CA GLU A 171 -3.32 3.03 -29.48
C GLU A 171 -4.12 2.78 -30.78
N PRO A 172 -3.46 2.60 -31.94
CA PRO A 172 -4.15 2.41 -33.23
C PRO A 172 -5.22 1.31 -33.22
N ALA A 173 -5.04 0.26 -32.40
CA ALA A 173 -6.02 -0.80 -32.22
C ALA A 173 -7.32 -0.30 -31.55
N SER A 174 -7.23 0.62 -30.60
CA SER A 174 -8.38 1.23 -29.94
C SER A 174 -9.19 2.08 -30.92
N TRP A 175 -8.53 2.82 -31.82
CA TRP A 175 -9.20 3.55 -32.90
C TRP A 175 -9.95 2.61 -33.84
N ALA A 176 -9.31 1.51 -34.22
CA ALA A 176 -9.93 0.51 -35.09
C ALA A 176 -11.18 -0.11 -34.44
N LEU A 177 -11.13 -0.45 -33.14
CA LEU A 177 -12.28 -0.98 -32.41
C LEU A 177 -13.41 0.04 -32.27
N MET A 178 -13.10 1.33 -32.02
CA MET A 178 -14.12 2.37 -31.98
C MET A 178 -14.80 2.56 -33.34
N ILE A 179 -14.01 2.65 -34.42
CA ILE A 179 -14.54 2.80 -35.79
C ILE A 179 -15.41 1.59 -36.15
N LEU A 180 -14.95 0.38 -35.84
CA LEU A 180 -15.70 -0.85 -36.07
C LEU A 180 -17.01 -0.87 -35.27
N GLY A 181 -16.97 -0.48 -34.00
CA GLY A 181 -18.16 -0.36 -33.14
C GLY A 181 -19.19 0.63 -33.69
N PHE A 182 -18.77 1.86 -34.02
CA PHE A 182 -19.66 2.86 -34.60
C PHE A 182 -20.18 2.47 -35.98
N GLY A 183 -19.33 1.83 -36.80
CA GLY A 183 -19.71 1.29 -38.11
C GLY A 183 -20.79 0.22 -38.00
N ALA A 184 -20.63 -0.72 -37.06
CA ALA A 184 -21.61 -1.77 -36.79
C ALA A 184 -22.97 -1.21 -36.34
N VAL A 185 -22.98 -0.24 -35.42
CA VAL A 185 -24.21 0.43 -34.97
C VAL A 185 -24.90 1.16 -36.13
N GLY A 186 -24.14 1.90 -36.95
CA GLY A 186 -24.68 2.60 -38.11
C GLY A 186 -25.25 1.66 -39.18
N ALA A 187 -24.59 0.52 -39.43
CA ALA A 187 -25.08 -0.51 -40.35
C ALA A 187 -26.41 -1.14 -39.86
N ALA A 188 -26.50 -1.45 -38.56
CA ALA A 188 -27.70 -2.01 -37.95
C ALA A 188 -28.91 -1.05 -38.11
N LEU A 189 -28.72 0.25 -37.90
CA LEU A 189 -29.78 1.25 -38.05
C LEU A 189 -30.26 1.40 -39.51
N ARG A 190 -29.37 1.27 -40.49
CA ARG A 190 -29.72 1.35 -41.91
C ARG A 190 -30.47 0.13 -42.42
N SER A 191 -30.14 -1.07 -41.92
CA SER A 191 -30.80 -2.32 -42.34
C SER A 191 -32.32 -2.32 -42.09
N ARG A 192 -32.80 -1.60 -41.07
CA ARG A 192 -34.23 -1.56 -40.71
C ARG A 192 -35.11 -0.76 -41.67
N ARG A 193 -34.52 0.01 -42.59
CA ARG A 193 -35.29 0.87 -43.53
C ARG A 193 -35.60 0.20 -44.87
N VAL A 194 -35.13 -1.02 -45.11
CA VAL A 194 -35.14 -1.65 -46.45
C VAL A 194 -36.39 -2.53 -46.71
N THR A 195 -37.29 -2.74 -45.75
CA THR A 195 -38.48 -3.58 -45.94
C THR A 195 -39.77 -2.81 -45.73
N LEU A 196 -40.27 -2.17 -46.80
CA LEU A 196 -41.70 -1.98 -47.04
C LEU A 196 -41.98 -2.22 -48.54
N PRO A 197 -42.47 -3.41 -48.93
CA PRO A 197 -43.06 -3.61 -50.25
C PRO A 197 -44.40 -2.85 -50.34
N ALA A 198 -44.69 -2.32 -51.54
CA ALA A 198 -45.92 -1.61 -51.89
C ALA A 198 -47.12 -2.56 -52.03
#